data_AF-A0A5C8IYN4-F1
#
_entry.id   AF-A0A5C8IYN4-F1
#
_cell.length_a   1.000
_cell.length_b   1.000
_cell.length_c   1.000
_cell.angle_alpha   90.00
_cell.angle_beta   90.00
_cell.angle_gamma   90.00
#
_symmetry.space_group_name_H-M   'P 1'
#
loop_
_entity.id
_entity.type
_entity.pdbx_description
1 polymer ?
#
loop_
_entity_poly.entity_id
_entity_poly.type
_entity_poly.pdbx_seq_one_letter_code
_entity_poly.pdbx_strand_id
1 'polypeptide(L)'
;MFLSKVMDKWAYERRVELDFSRSGKPTDNAAVESFNGRLRQECLNAHWLLSLADALHLLNSPADAPSGRYNAHASAAVVQWIERAPPKR
;
A
#
# COMPACT_ATOMS: atom_id res chain seq x y z
N MET A 1 2.31 -4.06 13.01
CA MET A 1 2.46 -2.65 13.41
C MET A 1 3.94 -2.33 13.50
N PHE A 2 4.42 -1.31 12.78
CA PHE A 2 5.81 -0.84 12.88
C PHE A 2 5.87 0.26 13.95
N LEU A 3 6.78 0.14 14.92
CA LEU A 3 6.93 1.04 16.08
C LEU A 3 8.36 1.60 16.19
N SER A 4 9.01 1.82 15.05
CA SER A 4 10.40 2.27 15.04
C SER A 4 10.49 3.78 15.29
N LYS A 5 11.34 4.18 16.23
CA LYS A 5 11.68 5.60 16.49
C LYS A 5 12.19 6.33 15.25
N VAL A 6 12.84 5.62 14.33
CA VAL A 6 13.34 6.19 13.07
C VAL A 6 12.18 6.55 12.15
N MET A 7 11.14 5.71 12.12
CA MET A 7 9.93 5.94 11.32
C MET A 7 9.10 7.09 11.92
N ASP A 8 8.94 7.12 13.25
CA ASP A 8 8.23 8.20 13.94
C ASP A 8 8.92 9.55 13.71
N LYS A 9 10.26 9.61 13.81
CA LYS A 9 11.03 10.81 13.50
C LYS A 9 10.83 11.26 12.06
N TRP A 10 10.91 10.34 11.09
CA TRP A 10 10.69 10.64 9.68
C TRP A 10 9.29 11.22 9.41
N ALA A 11 8.26 10.64 10.05
CA ALA A 11 6.88 11.08 9.92
C ALA A 11 6.67 12.47 10.54
N TYR A 12 7.22 12.70 11.73
CA TYR A 12 7.20 13.99 12.40
C TYR A 12 7.85 15.09 11.54
N GLU A 13 9.07 14.84 11.03
CA GLU A 13 9.80 15.79 10.17
C GLU A 13 9.05 16.15 8.89
N ARG A 14 8.26 15.19 8.36
CA ARG A 14 7.48 15.37 7.13
C ARG A 14 6.02 15.76 7.38
N ARG A 15 5.64 15.97 8.65
CA ARG A 15 4.25 16.27 9.06
C ARG A 15 3.25 15.23 8.51
N VAL A 16 3.66 13.97 8.53
CA VAL A 16 2.83 12.82 8.17
C VAL A 16 2.14 12.33 9.43
N GLU A 17 0.82 12.28 9.41
CA GLU A 17 0.03 11.65 10.47
C GLU A 17 0.09 10.13 10.31
N LEU A 18 0.47 9.43 11.38
CA LEU A 18 0.52 7.97 11.42
C LEU A 18 -0.78 7.45 12.03
N ASP A 19 -1.58 6.74 11.25
CA ASP A 19 -2.77 6.03 11.73
C ASP A 19 -2.41 4.56 12.01
N PHE A 20 -2.58 4.15 13.26
CA PHE A 20 -2.26 2.81 13.72
C PHE A 20 -3.51 1.97 13.89
N SER A 21 -3.48 0.76 13.34
CA SER A 21 -4.52 -0.24 13.61
C SER A 21 -4.66 -0.48 15.11
N ARG A 22 -5.87 -0.38 15.65
CA ARG A 22 -6.13 -0.64 17.07
C ARG A 22 -6.20 -2.13 17.34
N SER A 23 -5.61 -2.56 18.46
CA SER A 23 -5.78 -3.92 18.96
C SER A 23 -7.27 -4.20 19.20
N GLY A 24 -7.76 -5.36 18.74
CA GLY A 24 -9.16 -5.74 18.85
C GLY A 24 -10.10 -5.13 17.80
N LYS A 25 -9.59 -4.34 16.84
CA LYS A 25 -10.38 -3.83 15.72
C LYS A 25 -9.80 -4.27 14.36
N PRO A 26 -10.11 -5.49 13.91
CA PRO A 26 -9.61 -6.05 12.65
C PRO A 26 -9.95 -5.21 11.42
N THR A 27 -11.06 -4.44 11.49
CA THR A 27 -11.52 -3.61 10.39
C THR A 27 -10.60 -2.43 10.08
N ASP A 28 -9.73 -2.01 11.00
CA ASP A 28 -8.76 -0.94 10.75
C ASP A 28 -7.73 -1.32 9.66
N ASN A 29 -7.47 -2.62 9.44
CA ASN A 29 -6.53 -3.11 8.41
C ASN A 29 -7.22 -3.78 7.20
N ALA A 30 -8.55 -3.87 7.21
CA ALA A 30 -9.30 -4.68 6.24
C ALA A 30 -9.06 -4.27 4.77
N ALA A 31 -8.84 -2.98 4.50
CA ALA A 31 -8.56 -2.49 3.15
C ALA A 31 -7.21 -3.00 2.62
N VAL A 32 -6.16 -2.91 3.44
CA VAL A 32 -4.81 -3.38 3.10
C VAL A 32 -4.80 -4.90 2.96
N GLU A 33 -5.50 -5.61 3.84
CA GLU A 33 -5.64 -7.07 3.75
C GLU A 33 -6.37 -7.50 2.48
N SER A 34 -7.48 -6.85 2.14
CA SER A 34 -8.24 -7.13 0.92
C SER A 34 -7.40 -6.85 -0.33
N PHE A 35 -6.69 -5.72 -0.37
CA PHE A 35 -5.76 -5.41 -1.46
C PHE A 35 -4.66 -6.48 -1.59
N ASN A 36 -3.99 -6.83 -0.50
CA ASN A 36 -2.90 -7.81 -0.50
C ASN A 36 -3.37 -9.20 -0.93
N GLY A 37 -4.55 -9.62 -0.48
CA GLY A 37 -5.16 -10.88 -0.90
C GLY A 37 -5.41 -10.91 -2.41
N ARG A 38 -5.99 -9.82 -2.94
CA ARG A 38 -6.33 -9.72 -4.36
C ARG A 38 -5.12 -9.60 -5.27
N LEU A 39 -4.16 -8.74 -4.92
CA LEU A 39 -2.89 -8.61 -5.64
C LEU A 39 -2.18 -9.96 -5.77
N ARG A 40 -2.19 -10.76 -4.70
CA ARG A 40 -1.64 -12.12 -4.74
C ARG A 40 -2.43 -13.02 -5.67
N GLN A 41 -3.76 -13.04 -5.54
CA GLN A 41 -4.59 -13.99 -6.28
C GLN A 41 -4.67 -13.69 -7.78
N GLU A 42 -4.79 -12.42 -8.15
CA GLU A 42 -5.04 -12.02 -9.54
C GLU A 42 -3.76 -11.70 -10.31
N CYS A 43 -2.71 -11.23 -9.62
CA CYS A 43 -1.49 -10.77 -10.29
C CYS A 43 -0.35 -11.75 -10.01
N LEU A 44 0.05 -11.93 -8.75
CA LEU A 44 1.29 -12.66 -8.44
C LEU A 44 1.17 -14.17 -8.66
N ASN A 45 0.08 -14.79 -8.25
CA ASN A 45 -0.13 -16.23 -8.42
C ASN A 45 -0.43 -16.62 -9.87
N ALA A 46 -0.83 -15.66 -10.71
CA ALA A 46 -1.07 -15.88 -12.14
C ALA A 46 0.23 -15.95 -12.95
N HIS A 47 1.37 -15.53 -12.39
CA HIS A 47 2.63 -15.39 -13.09
C HIS A 47 3.76 -16.18 -12.42
N TRP A 48 4.61 -16.81 -13.23
CA TRP A 48 5.88 -17.34 -12.74
C TRP A 48 6.95 -16.27 -12.84
N LEU A 49 7.50 -15.84 -11.71
CA LEU A 49 8.49 -14.77 -11.64
C LEU A 49 9.88 -15.38 -11.42
N LEU A 50 10.81 -15.13 -12.34
CA LEU A 50 12.17 -15.67 -12.30
C LEU A 50 13.17 -14.64 -11.74
N SER A 51 12.78 -13.37 -11.69
CA SER A 51 13.62 -12.27 -11.22
C SER A 51 12.81 -11.14 -10.58
N LEU A 52 13.52 -10.26 -9.87
CA LEU A 52 12.93 -9.01 -9.36
C LEU A 52 12.48 -8.09 -10.50
N ALA A 53 13.17 -8.10 -11.64
CA ALA A 53 12.80 -7.30 -12.80
C ALA A 53 11.43 -7.73 -13.35
N ASP A 54 11.15 -9.04 -13.40
CA ASP A 54 9.86 -9.57 -13.82
C ASP A 54 8.74 -9.13 -12.87
N ALA A 55 9.00 -9.19 -11.56
CA ALA A 55 8.06 -8.74 -10.54
C ALA A 55 7.76 -7.25 -10.65
N LEU A 56 8.78 -6.42 -10.89
CA LEU A 56 8.61 -4.98 -11.08
C LEU A 56 7.86 -4.67 -12.38
N HIS A 57 8.13 -5.39 -13.45
CA HIS A 57 7.39 -5.23 -14.70
C HIS A 57 5.89 -5.55 -14.50
N LEU A 58 5.60 -6.67 -13.82
CA LEU A 58 4.23 -7.07 -13.49
C LEU A 58 3.51 -6.01 -12.64
N LEU A 59 4.15 -5.50 -11.58
CA LEU A 59 3.54 -4.51 -10.68
C LEU A 59 3.27 -3.16 -11.35
N ASN A 60 4.00 -2.82 -12.41
CA ASN A 60 3.83 -1.56 -13.14
C ASN A 60 2.96 -1.73 -14.41
N SER A 61 2.53 -2.94 -14.74
CA SER A 61 1.74 -3.25 -15.92
C SER A 61 0.25 -2.95 -15.64
N PRO A 62 -0.39 -2.02 -16.39
CA PRO A 62 -1.81 -1.75 -16.24
C PRO A 62 -2.71 -2.94 -16.63
N ALA A 63 -2.20 -3.82 -17.50
CA ALA A 63 -2.93 -5.01 -17.96
C ALA A 63 -3.08 -6.05 -16.84
N ASP A 64 -2.16 -6.05 -15.88
CA ASP A 64 -2.09 -7.01 -14.78
C ASP A 64 -2.54 -6.39 -13.45
N ALA A 65 -3.13 -5.19 -13.47
CA ALA A 65 -3.60 -4.54 -12.26
C ALA A 65 -4.75 -5.35 -11.61
N PRO A 66 -4.75 -5.51 -10.27
CA PRO A 66 -5.82 -6.23 -9.60
C PRO A 66 -7.15 -5.49 -9.81
N SER A 67 -8.19 -6.26 -10.09
CA SER A 67 -9.51 -5.74 -10.45
C SER A 67 -10.27 -5.17 -9.23
N GLY A 68 -11.33 -4.38 -9.45
CA GLY A 68 -12.26 -3.92 -8.41
C GLY A 68 -12.10 -2.47 -7.92
N ARG A 69 -13.15 -1.94 -7.28
CA ARG A 69 -13.16 -0.63 -6.61
C ARG A 69 -12.84 -0.83 -5.13
N TYR A 70 -11.76 -0.25 -4.66
CA TYR A 70 -11.47 -0.15 -3.23
C TYR A 70 -12.51 0.76 -2.57
N ASN A 71 -12.81 0.54 -1.28
CA ASN A 71 -13.54 1.55 -0.52
C ASN A 71 -12.71 2.84 -0.52
N ALA A 72 -13.13 3.80 -1.35
CA ALA A 72 -12.40 5.03 -1.64
C ALA A 72 -12.06 5.83 -0.37
N HIS A 73 -12.78 5.64 0.73
CA HIS A 73 -12.54 6.34 1.99
C HIS A 73 -11.17 6.05 2.63
N ALA A 74 -10.62 4.85 2.50
CA ALA A 74 -9.31 4.51 3.08
C ALA A 74 -8.16 4.75 2.09
N SER A 75 -8.40 4.49 0.79
CA SER A 75 -7.41 4.64 -0.27
C SER A 75 -7.24 6.10 -0.72
N ALA A 76 -8.30 6.92 -0.70
CA ALA A 76 -8.19 8.33 -1.06
C ALA A 76 -7.30 9.13 -0.10
N ALA A 77 -7.26 8.78 1.19
CA ALA A 77 -6.37 9.44 2.15
C ALA A 77 -4.89 9.19 1.84
N VAL A 78 -4.53 7.93 1.55
CA VAL A 78 -3.15 7.54 1.18
C VAL A 78 -2.76 8.07 -0.20
N VAL A 79 -3.65 8.00 -1.19
CA VAL A 79 -3.39 8.49 -2.55
C VAL A 79 -3.30 10.02 -2.58
N GLN A 80 -4.22 10.75 -1.92
CA GLN A 80 -4.11 12.21 -1.78
C GLN A 80 -2.82 12.63 -1.06
N TRP A 81 -2.30 11.81 -0.14
CA TRP A 81 -1.02 12.07 0.52
C TRP A 81 0.16 11.94 -0.44
N ILE A 82 0.19 10.91 -1.29
CA ILE A 82 1.26 10.72 -2.29
C ILE A 82 1.25 11.87 -3.31
N GLU A 83 0.07 12.29 -3.78
CA GLU A 83 -0.07 13.36 -4.79
C GLU A 83 0.28 14.75 -4.26
N ARG A 84 0.14 15.00 -2.95
CA ARG A 84 0.48 16.27 -2.30
C ARG A 84 1.87 16.29 -1.68
N ALA A 85 2.57 15.16 -1.68
CA ALA A 85 3.94 15.09 -1.17
C ALA A 85 4.87 15.88 -2.11
N PRO A 86 5.71 16.79 -1.59
CA PRO A 86 6.66 17.50 -2.42
C PRO A 86 7.63 16.49 -3.08
N PRO A 87 8.02 16.71 -4.35
CA PRO A 87 8.94 15.81 -5.03
C PRO A 87 10.25 15.74 -4.24
N LYS A 88 10.78 14.54 -4.07
CA LYS A 88 12.07 14.33 -3.41
C LYS A 88 13.14 15.05 -4.25
N ARG A 89 13.95 15.87 -3.58
CA ARG A 89 15.24 16.34 -4.11
C ARG A 89 16.19 15.16 -4.32
#